data_AF-A0A355Q854-F1
#
_entry.id   AF-A0A355Q854-F1
#
_cell.length_a   1.000
_cell.length_b   1.000
_cell.length_c   1.000
_cell.angle_alpha   90.00
_cell.angle_beta   90.00
_cell.angle_gamma   90.00
#
_symmetry.space_group_name_H-M   'P 1'
#
loop_
_entity.id
_entity.type
_entity.pdbx_description
1 polymer ?
#
loop_
_entity_poly.entity_id
_entity_poly.type
_entity_poly.pdbx_seq_one_letter_code
_entity_poly.pdbx_strand_id
1 'polypeptide(L)'
;MLREALGRVVSAGLLRQAKSQSELGEHLAERVYGPPIVYLSDTGADLLWAEGFTRLKELQQVARLARRSFQRDCVFHLRLAPDIRLGERLEGLLEMVQLGRTIVGLHASALQPGLAEDVEQLVGECGVVSVVLDELPQTEQQPSPWFQRKAGQLLEQEVAILGLGANTTPEHLRWLRDFRDGSEST
;
A
#
# COMPACT_ATOMS: atom_id res chain seq x y z
N MET A 1 -2.81 10.75 -13.51
CA MET A 1 -2.95 11.85 -12.54
C MET A 1 -1.82 11.89 -11.52
N LEU A 2 -1.26 10.75 -11.07
CA LEU A 2 -0.06 10.74 -10.21
C LEU A 2 1.19 11.44 -10.79
N ARG A 3 1.41 11.37 -12.12
CA ARG A 3 2.51 12.09 -12.81
C ARG A 3 2.40 13.61 -12.78
N GLU A 4 1.22 14.17 -12.49
CA GLU A 4 1.00 15.63 -12.39
C GLU A 4 1.05 16.13 -10.94
N ALA A 5 1.23 15.22 -9.96
CA ALA A 5 1.10 15.53 -8.53
C ALA A 5 2.41 15.97 -7.84
N LEU A 6 3.48 16.25 -8.60
CA LEU A 6 4.70 16.84 -8.04
C LEU A 6 4.39 18.26 -7.52
N GLY A 7 3.98 18.35 -6.25
CA GLY A 7 3.67 19.61 -5.55
C GLY A 7 2.24 19.75 -5.00
N ARG A 8 1.35 18.76 -5.18
CA ARG A 8 -0.03 18.79 -4.66
C ARG A 8 -0.26 17.69 -3.62
N VAL A 9 -0.88 18.05 -2.50
CA VAL A 9 -1.39 17.08 -1.52
C VAL A 9 -2.52 16.27 -2.17
N VAL A 10 -2.39 14.94 -2.16
CA VAL A 10 -3.38 13.99 -2.67
C VAL A 10 -4.25 13.52 -1.50
N SER A 11 -5.57 13.58 -1.65
CA SER A 11 -6.52 13.05 -0.67
C SER A 11 -6.91 11.62 -1.03
N ALA A 12 -6.61 10.69 -0.13
CA ALA A 12 -6.92 9.27 -0.32
C ALA A 12 -8.17 8.85 0.48
N GLY A 13 -9.10 8.18 -0.17
CA GLY A 13 -10.21 7.50 0.49
C GLY A 13 -9.74 6.16 1.07
N LEU A 14 -9.70 6.05 2.39
CA LEU A 14 -9.18 4.87 3.07
C LEU A 14 -10.24 3.76 3.22
N LEU A 15 -9.90 2.55 2.78
CA LEU A 15 -10.68 1.33 2.95
C LEU A 15 -9.82 0.26 3.63
N ARG A 16 -10.37 -0.45 4.62
CA ARG A 16 -9.67 -1.53 5.33
C ARG A 16 -10.49 -2.82 5.30
N GLN A 17 -9.80 -3.96 5.40
CA GLN A 17 -10.46 -5.25 5.47
C GLN A 17 -11.44 -5.32 6.65
N ALA A 18 -12.64 -5.82 6.40
CA ALA A 18 -13.64 -6.03 7.41
C ALA A 18 -13.18 -7.09 8.43
N LYS A 19 -13.54 -6.88 9.70
CA LYS A 19 -13.30 -7.84 10.78
C LYS A 19 -14.23 -9.04 10.62
N SER A 20 -13.80 -10.02 9.83
CA SER A 20 -14.48 -11.30 9.62
C SER A 20 -13.51 -12.45 9.88
N GLN A 21 -13.98 -13.51 10.54
CA GLN A 21 -13.20 -14.72 10.80
C GLN A 21 -12.95 -15.55 9.54
N SER A 22 -13.78 -15.39 8.50
CA SER A 22 -13.66 -16.13 7.23
C SER A 22 -13.67 -15.19 6.03
N GLU A 23 -13.14 -15.70 4.91
CA GLU A 23 -13.26 -15.05 3.60
C GLU A 23 -14.72 -14.77 3.27
N LEU A 24 -15.00 -13.56 2.77
CA LEU A 24 -16.34 -13.17 2.37
C LEU A 24 -16.65 -13.75 0.99
N GLY A 25 -17.80 -14.41 0.86
CA GLY A 25 -18.36 -14.73 -0.46
C GLY A 25 -18.71 -13.44 -1.22
N GLU A 26 -18.76 -13.51 -2.55
CA GLU A 26 -18.88 -12.33 -3.42
C GLU A 26 -20.05 -11.41 -3.05
N HIS A 27 -21.24 -11.98 -2.82
CA HIS A 27 -22.43 -11.21 -2.46
C HIS A 27 -22.26 -10.45 -1.14
N LEU A 28 -21.60 -11.07 -0.15
CA LEU A 28 -21.36 -10.41 1.14
C LEU A 28 -20.26 -9.35 1.02
N ALA A 29 -19.21 -9.62 0.25
CA ALA A 29 -18.16 -8.64 -0.04
C ALA A 29 -18.73 -7.39 -0.73
N GLU A 30 -19.64 -7.55 -1.69
CA GLU A 30 -20.33 -6.42 -2.34
C GLU A 30 -21.16 -5.60 -1.35
N ARG A 31 -21.90 -6.25 -0.45
CA ARG A 31 -22.67 -5.55 0.58
C ARG A 31 -21.81 -4.79 1.58
N VAL A 32 -20.62 -5.32 1.90
CA VAL A 32 -19.70 -4.74 2.88
C VAL A 32 -18.87 -3.60 2.27
N TYR A 33 -18.28 -3.83 1.09
CA TYR A 33 -17.32 -2.90 0.48
C TYR A 33 -17.92 -1.98 -0.58
N GLY A 34 -19.02 -2.38 -1.23
CA GLY A 34 -19.67 -1.58 -2.28
C GLY A 34 -20.08 -0.19 -1.82
N PRO A 35 -20.91 -0.05 -0.76
CA PRO A 35 -21.37 1.27 -0.31
C PRO A 35 -20.23 2.21 0.12
N PRO A 36 -19.21 1.79 0.91
CA PRO A 36 -18.06 2.63 1.20
C PRO A 36 -17.29 3.10 -0.04
N ILE A 37 -17.09 2.23 -1.04
CA ILE A 37 -16.39 2.60 -2.28
C ILE A 37 -17.17 3.67 -3.05
N VAL A 38 -18.49 3.53 -3.18
CA VAL A 38 -19.34 4.54 -3.84
C VAL A 38 -19.26 5.86 -3.09
N TYR A 39 -19.43 5.82 -1.76
CA TYR A 39 -19.33 7.01 -0.92
C TYR A 39 -17.99 7.75 -1.11
N LEU A 40 -16.87 7.04 -1.10
CA LEU A 40 -15.54 7.62 -1.31
C LEU A 40 -15.35 8.19 -2.72
N SER A 41 -16.05 7.64 -3.72
CA SER A 41 -16.05 8.20 -5.07
C SER A 41 -16.76 9.56 -5.10
N ASP A 42 -17.92 9.62 -4.45
CA ASP A 42 -18.80 10.80 -4.38
C ASP A 42 -18.20 11.94 -3.55
N THR A 43 -17.40 11.62 -2.51
CA THR A 43 -16.70 12.65 -1.71
C THR A 43 -15.56 13.34 -2.45
N GLY A 44 -15.20 12.86 -3.65
CA GLY A 44 -14.16 13.47 -4.47
C GLY A 44 -12.73 13.11 -4.06
N ALA A 45 -12.52 12.01 -3.34
CA ALA A 45 -11.17 11.50 -3.06
C ALA A 45 -10.39 11.33 -4.38
N ASP A 46 -9.12 11.74 -4.39
CA ASP A 46 -8.25 11.71 -5.56
C ASP A 46 -7.88 10.26 -5.93
N LEU A 47 -7.75 9.39 -4.92
CA LEU A 47 -7.52 7.96 -5.08
C LEU A 47 -8.22 7.13 -3.99
N LEU A 48 -8.44 5.84 -4.28
CA LEU A 48 -8.86 4.85 -3.28
C LEU A 48 -7.60 4.18 -2.69
N TRP A 49 -7.50 4.11 -1.38
CA TRP A 49 -6.39 3.47 -0.66
C TRP A 49 -6.92 2.31 0.17
N ALA A 50 -6.68 1.09 -0.29
CA ALA A 50 -7.06 -0.13 0.39
C ALA A 50 -5.85 -0.75 1.09
N GLU A 51 -5.93 -0.91 2.41
CA GLU A 51 -4.82 -1.45 3.22
C GLU A 51 -5.29 -2.45 4.29
N GLY A 52 -4.34 -3.25 4.77
CA GLY A 52 -4.57 -4.18 5.89
C GLY A 52 -5.30 -5.46 5.46
N PHE A 53 -5.35 -5.75 4.16
CA PHE A 53 -5.96 -6.97 3.65
C PHE A 53 -4.99 -8.14 3.77
N THR A 54 -5.34 -9.16 4.55
CA THR A 54 -4.56 -10.41 4.66
C THR A 54 -5.04 -11.48 3.69
N ARG A 55 -6.22 -11.30 3.08
CA ARG A 55 -6.84 -12.25 2.17
C ARG A 55 -6.83 -11.70 0.74
N LEU A 56 -6.00 -12.30 -0.12
CA LEU A 56 -5.85 -11.87 -1.52
C LEU A 56 -7.19 -11.91 -2.28
N LYS A 57 -7.97 -12.98 -2.16
CA LYS A 57 -9.27 -13.09 -2.85
C LYS A 57 -10.23 -11.97 -2.49
N GLU A 58 -10.26 -11.57 -1.22
CA GLU A 58 -11.08 -10.46 -0.77
C GLU A 58 -10.58 -9.11 -1.30
N LEU A 59 -9.25 -8.91 -1.33
CA LEU A 59 -8.65 -7.72 -1.95
C LEU A 59 -8.98 -7.64 -3.46
N GLN A 60 -8.96 -8.78 -4.16
CA GLN A 60 -9.36 -8.86 -5.57
C GLN A 60 -10.85 -8.53 -5.77
N GLN A 61 -11.73 -8.97 -4.87
CA GLN A 61 -13.15 -8.59 -4.89
C GLN A 61 -13.31 -7.07 -4.73
N VAL A 62 -12.58 -6.47 -3.78
CA VAL A 62 -12.55 -5.01 -3.59
C VAL A 62 -12.04 -4.30 -4.84
N ALA A 63 -10.99 -4.79 -5.48
CA ALA A 63 -10.47 -4.22 -6.71
C ALA A 63 -11.49 -4.26 -7.85
N ARG A 64 -12.23 -5.37 -8.01
CA ARG A 64 -13.31 -5.49 -8.99
C ARG A 64 -14.48 -4.56 -8.69
N LEU A 65 -14.83 -4.35 -7.42
CA LEU A 65 -15.87 -3.41 -6.99
C LEU A 65 -15.43 -1.96 -7.26
N ALA A 66 -14.21 -1.60 -6.85
CA ALA A 66 -13.61 -0.30 -7.07
C ALA A 66 -13.53 0.03 -8.56
N ARG A 67 -13.16 -0.94 -9.41
CA ARG A 67 -13.11 -0.71 -10.87
C ARG A 67 -14.45 -0.29 -11.47
N ARG A 68 -15.57 -0.76 -10.91
CA ARG A 68 -16.93 -0.40 -11.37
C ARG A 68 -17.36 0.97 -10.87
N SER A 69 -17.05 1.28 -9.62
CA SER A 69 -17.66 2.42 -8.91
C SER A 69 -16.72 3.60 -8.65
N PHE A 70 -15.40 3.41 -8.78
CA PHE A 70 -14.39 4.42 -8.49
C PHE A 70 -13.56 4.70 -9.76
N GLN A 71 -13.82 5.83 -10.40
CA GLN A 71 -13.24 6.14 -11.72
C GLN A 71 -11.80 6.68 -11.66
N ARG A 72 -11.18 6.82 -10.48
CA ARG A 72 -9.82 7.36 -10.32
C ARG A 72 -8.82 6.26 -9.96
N ASP A 73 -7.58 6.64 -9.68
CA ASP A 73 -6.52 5.70 -9.35
C ASP A 73 -6.86 4.96 -8.03
N CYS A 74 -6.54 3.67 -7.96
CA CYS A 74 -6.76 2.83 -6.80
C CYS A 74 -5.45 2.16 -6.39
N VAL A 75 -5.15 2.16 -5.10
CA VAL A 75 -3.97 1.53 -4.52
C VAL A 75 -4.41 0.40 -3.59
N PHE A 76 -3.96 -0.83 -3.84
CA PHE A 76 -4.37 -2.01 -3.09
C PHE A 76 -3.17 -2.71 -2.45
N HIS A 77 -3.19 -2.84 -1.12
CA HIS A 77 -2.10 -3.46 -0.38
C HIS A 77 -2.50 -4.80 0.21
N LEU A 78 -1.72 -5.82 -0.13
CA LEU A 78 -1.76 -7.12 0.55
C LEU A 78 -0.80 -7.11 1.74
N ARG A 79 -1.31 -7.45 2.92
CA ARG A 79 -0.50 -7.73 4.11
C ARG A 79 -0.06 -9.18 4.08
N LEU A 80 1.24 -9.39 3.95
CA LEU A 80 1.86 -10.70 4.10
C LEU A 80 2.10 -10.96 5.58
N ALA A 81 1.92 -12.20 6.03
CA ALA A 81 2.43 -12.61 7.33
C ALA A 81 3.97 -12.66 7.27
N PRO A 82 4.69 -12.47 8.39
CA PRO A 82 6.15 -12.34 8.39
C PRO A 82 6.92 -13.53 7.79
N ASP A 83 6.31 -14.71 7.78
CA ASP A 83 6.83 -15.99 7.29
C ASP A 83 6.36 -16.35 5.87
N ILE A 84 5.44 -15.56 5.30
CA ILE A 84 4.84 -15.81 4.00
C ILE A 84 5.51 -14.92 2.95
N ARG A 85 6.05 -15.55 1.90
CA ARG A 85 6.65 -14.88 0.74
C ARG A 85 5.60 -14.53 -0.30
N LEU A 86 5.92 -13.53 -1.13
CA LEU A 86 5.04 -13.06 -2.22
C LEU A 86 4.69 -14.15 -3.24
N GLY A 87 5.59 -15.11 -3.52
CA GLY A 87 5.54 -16.13 -4.58
C GLY A 87 4.16 -16.44 -5.17
N GLU A 88 3.33 -17.24 -4.48
CA GLU A 88 2.01 -17.66 -4.98
C GLU A 88 0.94 -16.55 -5.04
N ARG A 89 1.21 -15.38 -4.45
CA ARG A 89 0.30 -14.24 -4.41
C ARG A 89 0.57 -13.23 -5.52
N LEU A 90 1.74 -13.31 -6.16
CA LEU A 90 2.15 -12.41 -7.23
C LEU A 90 1.15 -12.42 -8.40
N GLU A 91 0.77 -13.61 -8.88
CA GLU A 91 -0.15 -13.75 -10.02
C GLU A 91 -1.49 -13.04 -9.75
N GLY A 92 -2.06 -13.21 -8.55
CA GLY A 92 -3.32 -12.55 -8.22
C GLY A 92 -3.21 -11.03 -8.03
N LEU A 93 -2.02 -10.49 -7.68
CA LEU A 93 -1.77 -9.05 -7.70
C LEU A 93 -1.62 -8.53 -9.14
N LEU A 94 -0.97 -9.29 -10.03
CA LEU A 94 -0.85 -8.94 -11.44
C LEU A 94 -2.21 -8.88 -12.14
N GLU A 95 -3.11 -9.81 -11.83
CA GLU A 95 -4.52 -9.76 -12.29
C GLU A 95 -5.21 -8.44 -11.89
N MET A 96 -4.89 -7.89 -10.71
CA MET A 96 -5.47 -6.63 -10.27
C MET A 96 -4.92 -5.42 -11.04
N VAL A 97 -3.62 -5.44 -11.38
CA VAL A 97 -3.00 -4.40 -12.23
C VAL A 97 -3.70 -4.34 -13.59
N GLN A 98 -4.07 -5.50 -14.15
CA GLN A 98 -4.77 -5.61 -15.43
C GLN A 98 -6.18 -4.99 -15.43
N LEU A 99 -6.78 -4.73 -14.27
CA LEU A 99 -8.07 -4.01 -14.19
C LEU A 99 -7.97 -2.55 -14.64
N GLY A 100 -6.74 -2.00 -14.69
CA GLY A 100 -6.44 -0.62 -15.08
C GLY A 100 -6.71 0.38 -13.96
N ARG A 101 -5.90 1.46 -13.93
CA ARG A 101 -5.89 2.46 -12.84
C ARG A 101 -5.64 1.85 -11.45
N THR A 102 -4.97 0.70 -11.43
CA THR A 102 -4.64 -0.05 -10.22
C THR A 102 -3.14 0.01 -9.98
N ILE A 103 -2.76 0.39 -8.77
CA ILE A 103 -1.43 0.21 -8.20
C ILE A 103 -1.57 -0.87 -7.13
N VAL A 104 -0.69 -1.86 -7.18
CA VAL A 104 -0.63 -2.90 -6.15
C VAL A 104 0.55 -2.66 -5.22
N GLY A 105 0.48 -3.27 -4.05
CA GLY A 105 1.48 -3.03 -3.03
C GLY A 105 1.46 -4.03 -1.91
N LEU A 106 2.45 -3.86 -1.03
CA LEU A 106 2.57 -4.64 0.19
C LEU A 106 2.32 -3.74 1.40
N HIS A 107 1.69 -4.32 2.42
CA HIS A 107 1.62 -3.74 3.75
C HIS A 107 2.38 -4.65 4.68
N ALA A 108 3.56 -4.21 5.15
CA ALA A 108 4.47 -5.07 5.88
C ALA A 108 5.11 -4.34 7.06
N SER A 109 5.56 -5.13 8.04
CA SER A 109 6.46 -4.62 9.06
C SER A 109 7.80 -4.27 8.43
N ALA A 110 8.41 -3.16 8.82
CA ALA A 110 9.78 -2.86 8.37
C ALA A 110 10.82 -3.86 8.94
N LEU A 111 10.45 -4.71 9.90
CA LEU A 111 11.26 -5.84 10.41
C LEU A 111 11.03 -7.15 9.65
N GLN A 112 10.09 -7.19 8.71
CA GLN A 112 9.76 -8.41 7.97
C GLN A 112 10.96 -8.91 7.15
N PRO A 113 11.44 -10.15 7.39
CA PRO A 113 12.47 -10.76 6.56
C PRO A 113 11.97 -10.95 5.13
N GLY A 114 12.83 -10.78 4.13
CA GLY A 114 12.46 -11.02 2.73
C GLY A 114 11.62 -9.93 2.06
N LEU A 115 11.24 -8.86 2.79
CA LEU A 115 10.39 -7.79 2.26
C LEU A 115 11.02 -7.09 1.05
N ALA A 116 12.33 -6.87 1.07
CA ALA A 116 12.99 -6.14 -0.01
C ALA A 116 13.03 -6.97 -1.30
N GLU A 117 13.26 -8.27 -1.18
CA GLU A 117 13.25 -9.20 -2.30
C GLU A 117 11.83 -9.36 -2.88
N ASP A 118 10.82 -9.41 -2.00
CA ASP A 118 9.41 -9.46 -2.43
C ASP A 118 9.00 -8.15 -3.14
N VAL A 119 9.47 -6.99 -2.67
CA VAL A 119 9.22 -5.69 -3.31
C VAL A 119 9.97 -5.57 -4.64
N GLU A 120 11.24 -5.99 -4.71
CA GLU A 120 12.02 -6.00 -5.95
C GLU A 120 11.32 -6.84 -7.03
N GLN A 121 10.83 -8.03 -6.66
CA GLN A 121 10.04 -8.87 -7.55
C GLN A 121 8.76 -8.15 -8.01
N LEU A 122 8.03 -7.52 -7.08
CA LEU A 122 6.79 -6.82 -7.41
C LEU A 122 7.04 -5.61 -8.33
N VAL A 123 8.13 -4.86 -8.12
CA VAL A 123 8.53 -3.74 -8.97
C VAL A 123 8.89 -4.24 -10.37
N GLY A 124 9.67 -5.32 -10.47
CA GLY A 124 10.04 -5.91 -11.76
C GLY A 124 8.84 -6.34 -12.61
N GLU A 125 7.78 -6.84 -11.98
CA GLU A 125 6.61 -7.39 -12.66
C GLU A 125 5.47 -6.37 -12.86
N CYS A 126 5.27 -5.45 -11.91
CA CYS A 126 4.16 -4.47 -11.94
C CYS A 126 4.59 -3.06 -12.39
N GLY A 127 5.89 -2.75 -12.33
CA GLY A 127 6.46 -1.42 -12.59
C GLY A 127 6.17 -0.40 -11.48
N VAL A 128 4.89 -0.04 -11.27
CA VAL A 128 4.50 0.95 -10.26
C VAL A 128 3.93 0.25 -9.03
N VAL A 129 4.63 0.37 -7.91
CA VAL A 129 4.32 -0.33 -6.65
C VAL A 129 4.22 0.64 -5.48
N SER A 130 3.31 0.32 -4.56
CA SER A 130 3.18 1.00 -3.27
C SER A 130 3.60 0.09 -2.11
N VAL A 131 4.25 0.62 -1.08
CA VAL A 131 4.60 -0.14 0.12
C VAL A 131 4.18 0.64 1.34
N VAL A 132 3.46 0.00 2.26
CA VAL A 132 3.16 0.54 3.59
C VAL A 132 4.07 -0.14 4.60
N LEU A 133 4.97 0.64 5.19
CA LEU A 133 5.78 0.23 6.32
C LEU A 133 5.04 0.50 7.62
N ASP A 134 4.62 -0.56 8.31
CA ASP A 134 3.91 -0.48 9.58
C ASP A 134 4.75 -1.06 10.73
N GLU A 135 4.19 -1.03 11.93
CA GLU A 135 4.70 -1.71 13.12
C GLU A 135 6.04 -1.16 13.62
N LEU A 136 6.20 0.17 13.59
CA LEU A 136 7.28 0.80 14.33
C LEU A 136 7.07 0.62 15.84
N PRO A 137 8.13 0.36 16.64
CA PRO A 137 8.05 0.36 18.09
C PRO A 137 7.45 1.67 18.61
N GLN A 138 6.51 1.60 19.55
CA GLN A 138 5.84 2.78 20.13
C GLN A 138 6.80 3.80 20.77
N THR A 139 8.00 3.36 21.13
CA THR A 139 9.03 4.20 21.77
C THR A 139 9.90 4.96 20.76
N GLU A 140 9.73 4.72 19.46
CA GLU A 140 10.56 5.29 18.41
C GLU A 140 10.12 6.72 18.05
N GLN A 141 10.75 7.73 18.65
CA GLN A 141 10.45 9.14 18.34
C GLN A 141 11.17 9.65 17.09
N GLN A 142 12.34 9.08 16.78
CA GLN A 142 13.18 9.36 15.62
C GLN A 142 13.39 8.09 14.80
N PRO A 143 13.58 8.19 13.47
CA PRO A 143 13.79 7.04 12.62
C PRO A 143 15.03 6.27 13.06
N SER A 144 14.82 5.04 13.49
CA SER A 144 15.85 4.12 13.90
C SER A 144 16.75 3.70 12.74
N PRO A 145 17.98 3.22 13.01
CA PRO A 145 18.88 2.74 11.95
C PRO A 145 18.29 1.60 11.11
N TRP A 146 17.42 0.77 11.67
CA TRP A 146 16.79 -0.31 10.91
C TRP A 146 15.67 0.21 10.01
N PHE A 147 14.85 1.16 10.48
CA PHE A 147 13.87 1.85 9.65
C PHE A 147 14.57 2.56 8.48
N GLN A 148 15.61 3.34 8.77
CA GLN A 148 16.36 4.07 7.75
C GLN A 148 16.93 3.15 6.68
N ARG A 149 17.56 2.03 7.07
CA ARG A 149 18.07 1.03 6.12
C ARG A 149 16.95 0.41 5.28
N LYS A 150 15.83 0.02 5.91
CA LYS A 150 14.73 -0.63 5.18
C LYS A 150 14.03 0.35 4.24
N ALA A 151 13.68 1.53 4.71
CA ALA A 151 13.05 2.56 3.90
C ALA A 151 13.97 3.04 2.77
N GLY A 152 15.27 3.25 3.05
CA GLY A 152 16.27 3.59 2.04
C GLY A 152 16.35 2.52 0.94
N GLN A 153 16.46 1.25 1.32
CA GLN A 153 16.47 0.14 0.38
C GLN A 153 15.22 0.10 -0.52
N LEU A 154 14.02 0.35 0.05
CA LEU A 154 12.78 0.39 -0.73
C LEU A 154 12.73 1.58 -1.70
N LEU A 155 13.27 2.73 -1.31
CA LEU A 155 13.36 3.90 -2.18
C LEU A 155 14.36 3.68 -3.33
N GLU A 156 15.47 3.01 -3.06
CA GLU A 156 16.46 2.59 -4.08
C GLU A 156 15.86 1.58 -5.08
N GLN A 157 14.91 0.75 -4.64
CA GLN A 157 14.13 -0.17 -5.48
C GLN A 157 13.02 0.53 -6.28
N GLU A 158 13.01 1.86 -6.35
CA GLU A 158 12.05 2.65 -7.12
C GLU A 158 10.59 2.45 -6.69
N VAL A 159 10.33 2.14 -5.41
CA VAL A 159 8.97 2.14 -4.86
C VAL A 159 8.34 3.51 -5.08
N ALA A 160 7.25 3.53 -5.87
CA ALA A 160 6.62 4.78 -6.31
C ALA A 160 5.87 5.50 -5.18
N ILE A 161 5.33 4.75 -4.22
CA ILE A 161 4.60 5.30 -3.08
C ILE A 161 5.04 4.55 -1.81
N LEU A 162 5.63 5.27 -0.85
CA LEU A 162 5.97 4.74 0.46
C LEU A 162 5.01 5.31 1.51
N GLY A 163 4.11 4.46 2.00
CA GLY A 163 3.21 4.73 3.11
C GLY A 163 3.84 4.37 4.46
N LEU A 164 3.42 5.09 5.50
CA LEU A 164 3.88 4.90 6.87
C LEU A 164 2.68 4.56 7.77
N GLY A 165 2.81 3.47 8.53
CA GLY A 165 1.77 2.95 9.42
C GLY A 165 1.78 3.56 10.82
N ALA A 166 1.31 2.79 11.79
CA ALA A 166 1.18 3.22 13.17
C ALA A 166 2.54 3.57 13.81
N ASN A 167 2.49 4.45 14.81
CA ASN A 167 3.65 4.91 15.60
C ASN A 167 4.70 5.70 14.80
N THR A 168 4.41 6.06 13.55
CA THR A 168 5.26 6.94 12.76
C THR A 168 5.11 8.40 13.23
N THR A 169 6.21 9.14 13.24
CA THR A 169 6.26 10.53 13.71
C THR A 169 6.65 11.49 12.57
N PRO A 170 6.44 12.80 12.71
CA PRO A 170 6.92 13.77 11.73
C PRO A 170 8.43 13.74 11.47
N GLU A 171 9.25 13.18 12.37
CA GLU A 171 10.69 12.98 12.15
C GLU A 171 10.96 11.94 11.06
N HIS A 172 10.15 10.87 10.99
CA HIS A 172 10.28 9.85 9.96
C HIS A 172 10.00 10.42 8.56
N LEU A 173 8.98 11.27 8.46
CA LEU A 173 8.65 11.97 7.21
C LEU A 173 9.73 12.97 6.80
N ARG A 174 10.31 13.70 7.75
CA ARG A 174 11.44 14.61 7.49
C ARG A 174 12.64 13.86 6.97
N TRP A 175 13.03 12.77 7.62
CA TRP A 175 14.12 11.92 7.15
C TRP A 175 13.89 11.37 5.75
N LEU A 176 12.69 10.87 5.43
CA LEU A 176 12.35 10.38 4.09
C LEU A 176 12.48 11.45 3.02
N ARG A 177 12.02 12.68 3.33
CA ARG A 177 12.17 13.83 2.43
C ARG A 177 13.64 14.16 2.21
N ASP A 178 14.42 14.26 3.28
CA ASP A 178 15.82 14.66 3.21
C ASP A 178 16.67 13.59 2.49
N PHE A 179 16.38 12.30 2.71
CA PHE A 179 16.97 11.17 1.97
C PHE A 179 16.71 11.29 0.46
N ARG A 180 15.44 11.52 0.07
CA ARG A 180 15.05 11.65 -1.35
C ARG A 180 15.70 12.87 -1.99
N ASP A 181 15.81 13.98 -1.28
CA ASP A 181 16.34 15.23 -1.80
C ASP A 181 17.90 15.23 -1.80
N GLY A 182 18.55 14.09 -1.45
CA GLY A 182 20.01 13.95 -1.42
C GLY A 182 20.68 14.80 -0.34
N SER A 183 19.90 15.23 0.65
CA SER A 183 20.34 16.10 1.74
C SER A 183 20.93 15.24 2.86
N GLU A 184 22.11 14.67 2.64
CA GLU A 184 22.86 14.08 3.74
C GLU A 184 23.17 15.20 4.75
N SER A 185 22.51 15.13 5.90
CA SER A 185 22.84 15.98 7.05
C SER A 185 24.17 15.47 7.60
N THR A 186 25.26 16.14 7.21
CA THR A 186 26.59 16.03 7.83
C THR A 186 26.55 16.25 9.33
#